data_AF-M0B7Q8-F1
#
_entry.id   AF-M0B7Q8-F1
#
_cell.length_a   1.000
_cell.length_b   1.000
_cell.length_c   1.000
_cell.angle_alpha   90.00
_cell.angle_beta   90.00
_cell.angle_gamma   90.00
#
_symmetry.space_group_name_H-M   'P 1'
#
loop_
_entity.id
_entity.type
_entity.pdbx_description
1 polymer ?
#
loop_
_entity_poly.entity_id
_entity_poly.type
_entity_poly.pdbx_seq_one_letter_code
_entity_poly.pdbx_strand_id
1 'polypeptide(L)'
;MSATAAASLAELWMAIGGAFASVAVPKVGLAAVTFDPEPAHIVGTGGAIGAVLRYGVYQRLSSDRFPWPTLLVNVVGSFAFALAMFAGATESVLQLLGTGLCGAFTTFSSFSVETVQLYERGDRLLAIGNTGANLGLALAGIGLAWLVAALGPV
;
A
#
# COMPACT_ATOMS: atom_id res chain seq x y z
N MET A 1 0.34 -15.38 27.93
CA MET A 1 0.99 -14.10 27.57
C MET A 1 1.41 -13.42 28.85
N SER A 2 2.71 -13.10 29.04
CA SER A 2 3.20 -12.49 30.28
C SER A 2 2.77 -11.02 30.37
N ALA A 3 2.48 -10.56 31.59
CA ALA A 3 2.06 -9.18 31.89
C ALA A 3 3.00 -8.10 31.33
N THR A 4 4.27 -8.44 31.07
CA THR A 4 5.29 -7.58 30.46
C THR A 4 5.01 -7.18 29.00
N ALA A 5 4.38 -8.04 28.20
CA ALA A 5 4.08 -7.70 26.80
C ALA A 5 2.94 -6.67 26.69
N ALA A 6 1.93 -6.77 27.56
CA ALA A 6 0.82 -5.83 27.62
C ALA A 6 1.25 -4.44 28.10
N ALA A 7 2.20 -4.38 29.05
CA ALA A 7 2.79 -3.12 29.51
C ALA A 7 3.53 -2.39 28.39
N SER A 8 4.32 -3.10 27.56
CA SER A 8 5.06 -2.49 26.46
C SER A 8 4.17 -1.87 25.37
N LEU A 9 2.99 -2.46 25.11
CA LEU A 9 2.03 -1.95 24.14
C LEU A 9 1.27 -0.72 24.65
N ALA A 10 0.99 -0.67 25.96
CA ALA A 10 0.38 0.49 26.59
C ALA A 10 1.35 1.69 26.59
N GLU A 11 2.63 1.46 26.84
CA GLU A 11 3.67 2.49 26.73
C GLU A 11 3.85 2.98 25.29
N LEU A 12 3.84 2.05 24.32
CA LEU A 12 3.89 2.39 22.90
C LEU A 12 2.67 3.21 22.47
N TRP A 13 1.47 2.84 22.93
CA TRP A 13 0.23 3.56 22.66
C TRP A 13 0.22 4.96 23.29
N MET A 14 0.74 5.10 24.52
CA MET A 14 0.88 6.41 25.18
C MET A 14 1.90 7.32 24.49
N ALA A 15 3.02 6.74 24.01
CA ALA A 15 4.03 7.48 23.24
C ALA A 15 3.49 7.95 21.88
N ILE A 16 2.69 7.13 21.20
CA ILE A 16 2.07 7.48 19.92
C ILE A 16 0.87 8.44 20.12
N GLY A 17 0.04 8.21 21.13
CA GLY A 17 -1.15 9.01 21.44
C GLY A 17 -0.82 10.45 21.81
N GLY A 18 0.29 10.68 22.51
CA GLY A 18 0.80 12.03 22.80
C GLY A 18 1.20 12.82 21.54
N ALA A 19 1.64 12.14 20.49
CA ALA A 19 2.04 12.78 19.23
C ALA A 19 0.83 13.25 18.39
N PHE A 20 -0.35 12.64 18.55
CA PHE A 20 -1.58 13.06 17.87
C PHE A 20 -2.35 14.15 18.64
N ALA A 21 -2.19 14.23 19.97
CA ALA A 21 -2.85 15.24 20.80
C ALA A 21 -2.43 16.68 20.48
N SER A 22 -1.23 16.87 19.91
CA SER A 22 -0.70 18.18 19.49
C SER A 22 -0.97 18.51 18.01
N VAL A 23 -1.53 17.57 17.24
CA VAL A 23 -1.91 17.82 15.85
C VAL A 23 -3.22 18.59 15.84
N ALA A 24 -3.14 19.90 15.60
CA ALA A 24 -4.32 20.70 15.33
C ALA A 24 -5.07 20.09 14.14
N VAL A 25 -6.25 19.51 14.38
CA VAL A 25 -7.13 19.06 13.31
C VAL A 25 -7.64 20.33 12.61
N PRO A 26 -7.19 20.63 11.39
CA PRO A 26 -7.69 21.80 10.70
C PRO A 26 -9.20 21.65 10.53
N LYS A 27 -9.96 22.68 10.89
CA LYS A 27 -11.38 22.77 10.55
C LYS A 27 -11.47 22.98 9.05
N VAL A 28 -11.31 21.91 8.27
CA VAL A 28 -11.51 21.94 6.82
C VAL A 28 -13.00 22.23 6.61
N GLY A 29 -13.32 23.45 6.22
CA GLY A 29 -14.69 23.79 5.84
C GLY A 29 -15.13 22.90 4.69
N LEU A 30 -16.32 22.31 4.77
CA LEU A 30 -16.86 21.43 3.72
C LEU A 30 -16.84 22.06 2.31
N ALA A 31 -16.87 23.41 2.25
CA ALA A 31 -16.77 24.20 1.02
C ALA A 31 -15.38 24.18 0.35
N ALA A 32 -14.34 23.66 1.02
CA ALA A 32 -12.99 23.55 0.47
C ALA A 32 -12.75 22.22 -0.28
N VAL A 33 -13.74 21.32 -0.29
CA VAL A 33 -13.68 20.09 -1.10
C VAL A 33 -14.26 20.40 -2.47
N THR A 34 -13.50 21.09 -3.30
CA THR A 34 -13.84 21.28 -4.71
C THR A 34 -13.57 19.97 -5.46
N PHE A 35 -14.61 19.33 -5.98
CA PHE A 35 -14.48 18.17 -6.85
C PHE A 35 -14.25 18.66 -8.29
N ASP A 36 -13.05 18.44 -8.80
CA ASP A 36 -12.78 18.60 -10.22
C ASP A 36 -13.14 17.29 -10.95
N PRO A 37 -14.22 17.26 -11.74
CA PRO A 37 -14.66 16.04 -12.41
C PRO A 37 -13.72 15.61 -13.54
N GLU A 38 -12.84 16.50 -14.02
CA GLU A 38 -12.04 16.24 -15.21
C GLU A 38 -11.10 15.03 -15.01
N PRO A 39 -10.23 14.93 -13.99
CA PRO A 39 -9.40 13.73 -13.80
C PRO A 39 -10.18 12.52 -13.24
N ALA A 40 -11.39 12.72 -12.71
CA ALA A 40 -12.11 11.69 -11.96
C ALA A 40 -12.44 10.44 -12.80
N HIS A 41 -12.78 10.61 -14.09
CA HIS A 41 -13.07 9.49 -14.97
C HIS A 41 -11.82 8.68 -15.33
N ILE A 42 -10.67 9.34 -15.48
CA ILE A 42 -9.37 8.71 -15.76
C ILE A 42 -8.95 7.88 -14.54
N VAL A 43 -8.91 8.51 -13.36
CA VAL A 43 -8.56 7.84 -12.11
C VAL A 43 -9.53 6.71 -11.80
N GLY A 44 -10.83 6.96 -11.95
CA GLY A 44 -11.89 5.98 -11.68
C GLY A 44 -11.80 4.74 -12.59
N THR A 45 -11.51 4.95 -13.88
CA THR A 45 -11.31 3.85 -14.84
C THR A 45 -10.10 3.01 -14.45
N GLY A 46 -8.98 3.65 -14.13
CA GLY A 46 -7.79 2.97 -13.63
C GLY A 46 -8.10 2.18 -12.35
N GLY A 47 -8.80 2.80 -11.41
CA GLY A 47 -9.19 2.20 -10.13
C GLY A 47 -10.06 0.95 -10.30
N ALA A 48 -11.04 0.99 -11.19
CA ALA A 48 -11.88 -0.16 -11.49
C ALA A 48 -11.05 -1.34 -12.04
N ILE A 49 -10.13 -1.07 -12.98
CA ILE A 49 -9.22 -2.07 -13.53
C ILE A 49 -8.32 -2.64 -12.44
N GLY A 50 -7.69 -1.78 -11.64
CA GLY A 50 -6.79 -2.19 -10.56
C GLY A 50 -7.47 -3.07 -9.52
N ALA A 51 -8.69 -2.71 -9.10
CA ALA A 51 -9.48 -3.49 -8.16
C ALA A 51 -9.85 -4.88 -8.71
N VAL A 52 -10.31 -4.95 -9.98
CA VAL A 52 -10.65 -6.23 -10.63
C VAL A 52 -9.42 -7.12 -10.81
N LEU A 53 -8.27 -6.54 -11.19
CA LEU A 53 -7.02 -7.29 -11.29
C LEU A 53 -6.57 -7.84 -9.94
N ARG A 54 -6.60 -7.01 -8.87
CA ARG A 54 -6.30 -7.47 -7.51
C ARG A 54 -7.22 -8.63 -7.13
N TYR A 55 -8.53 -8.47 -7.31
CA TYR A 55 -9.49 -9.55 -7.06
C TYR A 55 -9.14 -10.83 -7.83
N GLY A 56 -8.78 -10.72 -9.11
CA GLY A 56 -8.35 -11.84 -9.94
C GLY A 56 -7.08 -12.55 -9.45
N VAL A 57 -6.16 -11.85 -8.79
CA VAL A 57 -4.97 -12.43 -8.14
C VAL A 57 -5.37 -13.22 -6.90
N TYR A 58 -6.24 -12.66 -6.05
CA TYR A 58 -6.76 -13.36 -4.85
C TYR A 58 -7.54 -14.63 -5.20
N GLN A 59 -8.22 -14.66 -6.35
CA GLN A 59 -8.91 -15.87 -6.83
C GLN A 59 -7.96 -17.00 -7.28
N ARG A 60 -6.69 -16.68 -7.58
CA ARG A 60 -5.71 -17.64 -8.15
C ARG A 60 -4.65 -18.10 -7.16
N LEU A 61 -4.43 -17.34 -6.10
CA LEU A 61 -3.38 -17.60 -5.12
C LEU A 61 -4.01 -17.82 -3.75
N SER A 62 -3.57 -18.87 -3.06
CA SER A 62 -3.98 -19.13 -1.67
C SER A 62 -3.29 -18.17 -0.71
N SER A 63 -4.02 -17.77 0.33
CA SER A 63 -3.54 -17.00 1.49
C SER A 63 -3.51 -17.81 2.79
N ASP A 64 -3.71 -19.15 2.73
CA ASP A 64 -3.98 -19.98 3.91
C ASP A 64 -2.82 -19.96 4.92
N ARG A 65 -1.58 -20.05 4.42
CA ARG A 65 -0.38 -20.07 5.27
C ARG A 65 0.29 -18.70 5.33
N PHE A 66 0.33 -17.99 4.22
CA PHE A 66 0.98 -16.69 4.08
C PHE A 66 0.23 -15.87 3.01
N PRO A 67 0.06 -14.55 3.19
CA PRO A 67 -0.69 -13.70 2.28
C PRO A 67 0.09 -13.37 0.99
N TRP A 68 0.38 -14.41 0.20
CA TRP A 68 1.02 -14.30 -1.12
C TRP A 68 0.27 -13.38 -2.09
N PRO A 69 -1.07 -13.37 -2.19
CA PRO A 69 -1.78 -12.47 -3.08
C PRO A 69 -1.44 -11.01 -2.77
N THR A 70 -1.50 -10.63 -1.50
CA THR A 70 -1.23 -9.27 -1.01
C THR A 70 0.20 -8.83 -1.30
N LEU A 71 1.17 -9.69 -0.96
CA LEU A 71 2.57 -9.39 -1.23
C LEU A 71 2.82 -9.18 -2.73
N LEU A 72 2.25 -10.05 -3.57
CA LEU A 72 2.40 -9.96 -5.03
C LEU A 72 1.83 -8.65 -5.57
N VAL A 73 0.57 -8.32 -5.23
CA VAL A 73 -0.08 -7.11 -5.76
C VAL A 73 0.63 -5.85 -5.29
N ASN A 74 1.09 -5.81 -4.04
CA ASN A 74 1.84 -4.67 -3.50
C ASN A 74 3.18 -4.49 -4.22
N VAL A 75 3.99 -5.54 -4.35
CA VAL A 75 5.30 -5.45 -5.00
C VAL A 75 5.18 -5.09 -6.48
N VAL A 76 4.30 -5.78 -7.22
CA VAL A 76 4.12 -5.54 -8.66
C VAL A 76 3.52 -4.15 -8.91
N GLY A 77 2.54 -3.73 -8.10
CA GLY A 77 1.93 -2.41 -8.22
C GLY A 77 2.90 -1.28 -7.87
N SER A 78 3.70 -1.42 -6.81
CA SER A 78 4.74 -0.45 -6.47
C SER A 78 5.80 -0.33 -7.56
N PHE A 79 6.26 -1.45 -8.14
CA PHE A 79 7.18 -1.45 -9.27
C PHE A 79 6.58 -0.73 -10.48
N ALA A 80 5.36 -1.10 -10.90
CA ALA A 80 4.71 -0.53 -12.07
C ALA A 80 4.49 0.98 -11.94
N PHE A 81 4.04 1.45 -10.77
CA PHE A 81 3.88 2.87 -10.51
C PHE A 81 5.21 3.61 -10.55
N ALA A 82 6.24 3.10 -9.87
CA ALA A 82 7.56 3.72 -9.86
C ALA A 82 8.19 3.76 -11.27
N LEU A 83 8.01 2.72 -12.07
CA LEU A 83 8.52 2.68 -13.44
C LEU A 83 7.87 3.76 -14.30
N ALA A 84 6.54 3.89 -14.24
CA ALA A 84 5.82 4.95 -14.95
C ALA A 84 6.30 6.35 -14.52
N MET A 85 6.51 6.53 -13.21
CA MET A 85 7.00 7.80 -12.66
C MET A 85 8.43 8.12 -13.15
N PHE A 86 9.37 7.18 -13.04
CA PHE A 86 10.76 7.41 -13.41
C PHE A 86 10.99 7.47 -14.93
N ALA A 87 10.13 6.84 -15.73
CA ALA A 87 10.15 6.95 -17.19
C ALA A 87 9.56 8.27 -17.70
N GLY A 88 9.14 9.19 -16.82
CA GLY A 88 8.62 10.50 -17.22
C GLY A 88 7.21 10.45 -17.82
N ALA A 89 6.35 9.55 -17.35
CA ALA A 89 4.97 9.47 -17.82
C ALA A 89 4.23 10.80 -17.61
N THR A 90 3.39 11.16 -18.58
CA THR A 90 2.55 12.36 -18.52
C THR A 90 1.57 12.30 -17.36
N GLU A 91 1.08 13.45 -16.90
CA GLU A 91 0.16 13.55 -15.77
C GLU A 91 -1.10 12.68 -15.93
N SER A 92 -1.74 12.67 -17.11
CA SER A 92 -2.91 11.83 -17.38
C SER A 92 -2.62 10.33 -17.26
N VAL A 93 -1.40 9.90 -17.63
CA VAL A 93 -0.95 8.51 -17.48
C VAL A 93 -0.71 8.19 -16.01
N LEU A 94 -0.14 9.11 -15.23
CA LEU A 94 0.02 8.94 -13.78
C LEU A 94 -1.32 8.93 -13.04
N GLN A 95 -2.31 9.69 -13.49
CA GLN A 95 -3.67 9.63 -12.97
C GLN A 95 -4.33 8.27 -13.25
N LEU A 96 -4.22 7.77 -14.48
CA LEU A 96 -4.78 6.46 -14.87
C LEU A 96 -4.06 5.29 -14.21
N LEU A 97 -2.75 5.20 -14.41
CA LEU A 97 -1.94 4.05 -14.00
C LEU A 97 -1.46 4.16 -12.55
N GLY A 98 -1.06 5.35 -12.09
CA GLY A 98 -0.55 5.55 -10.74
C GLY A 98 -1.68 5.62 -9.72
N THR A 99 -2.40 6.74 -9.70
CA THR A 99 -3.48 6.98 -8.73
C THR A 99 -4.64 6.00 -8.90
N GLY A 100 -5.06 5.75 -10.14
CA GLY A 100 -6.15 4.81 -10.44
C GLY A 100 -5.72 3.35 -10.25
N LEU A 101 -5.04 2.79 -11.25
CA LEU A 101 -4.77 1.35 -11.34
C LEU A 101 -3.89 0.85 -10.20
N CYS A 102 -2.68 1.39 -10.04
CA CYS A 102 -1.76 0.94 -9.00
C CYS A 102 -2.30 1.27 -7.60
N GLY A 103 -2.99 2.40 -7.44
CA GLY A 103 -3.64 2.77 -6.18
C GLY A 103 -4.71 1.77 -5.73
N ALA A 104 -5.52 1.23 -6.66
CA ALA A 104 -6.54 0.24 -6.34
C ALA A 104 -6.04 -1.23 -6.40
N PHE A 105 -4.98 -1.49 -7.16
CA PHE A 105 -4.33 -2.80 -7.28
C PHE A 105 -3.50 -3.14 -6.05
N THR A 106 -2.77 -2.17 -5.50
CA THR A 106 -2.06 -2.33 -4.22
C THR A 106 -3.02 -2.17 -3.04
N THR A 107 -2.66 -2.67 -1.86
CA THR A 107 -3.49 -2.58 -0.67
C THR A 107 -2.69 -2.65 0.64
N PHE A 108 -2.74 -1.55 1.39
CA PHE A 108 -2.20 -1.49 2.75
C PHE A 108 -3.16 -2.07 3.79
N SER A 109 -4.47 -1.94 3.56
CA SER A 109 -5.51 -2.42 4.48
C SER A 109 -5.51 -3.95 4.60
N SER A 110 -5.50 -4.67 3.48
CA SER A 110 -5.42 -6.15 3.50
C SER A 110 -4.12 -6.61 4.16
N PHE A 111 -2.98 -6.02 3.77
CA PHE A 111 -1.67 -6.29 4.38
C PHE A 111 -1.71 -6.15 5.91
N SER A 112 -2.32 -5.08 6.41
CA SER A 112 -2.37 -4.80 7.85
C SER A 112 -3.23 -5.83 8.59
N VAL A 113 -4.43 -6.13 8.08
CA VAL A 113 -5.35 -7.11 8.67
C VAL A 113 -4.71 -8.50 8.68
N GLU A 114 -4.12 -8.92 7.57
CA GLU A 114 -3.48 -10.23 7.46
C GLU A 114 -2.26 -10.37 8.38
N THR A 115 -1.50 -9.28 8.57
CA THR A 115 -0.39 -9.25 9.53
C THR A 115 -0.88 -9.43 10.97
N VAL A 116 -1.97 -8.75 11.34
CA VAL A 116 -2.59 -8.92 12.66
C VAL A 116 -3.12 -10.34 12.83
N GLN A 117 -3.80 -10.90 11.82
CA GLN A 117 -4.31 -12.28 11.86
C GLN A 117 -3.19 -13.32 12.01
N LEU A 118 -2.05 -13.14 11.32
CA LEU A 118 -0.85 -13.95 11.49
C LEU A 118 -0.34 -13.89 12.94
N TYR A 119 -0.32 -12.70 13.52
CA TYR A 119 0.13 -12.51 14.89
C TYR A 119 -0.83 -13.15 15.92
N GLU A 120 -2.14 -12.94 15.75
CA GLU A 120 -3.18 -13.43 16.67
C GLU A 120 -3.26 -14.95 16.72
N ARG A 121 -3.05 -15.64 15.59
CA ARG A 121 -3.05 -17.11 15.54
C ARG A 121 -1.74 -17.76 16.01
N GLY A 122 -0.76 -16.96 16.45
CA GLY A 122 0.52 -17.44 16.99
C GLY A 122 1.68 -17.50 15.98
N ASP A 123 1.44 -17.22 14.70
CA ASP A 123 2.43 -17.27 13.62
C ASP A 123 3.30 -15.98 13.57
N ARG A 124 3.93 -15.62 14.69
CA ARG A 124 4.64 -14.35 14.87
C ARG A 124 5.78 -14.13 13.87
N LEU A 125 6.52 -15.19 13.53
CA LEU A 125 7.59 -15.12 12.53
C LEU A 125 7.04 -14.79 11.15
N LEU A 126 5.89 -15.35 10.78
CA LEU A 126 5.25 -15.05 9.50
C LEU A 126 4.65 -13.65 9.50
N ALA A 127 4.14 -13.14 10.63
CA ALA A 127 3.69 -11.75 10.75
C ALA A 127 4.86 -10.76 10.51
N ILE A 128 5.99 -10.96 11.17
CA ILE A 128 7.21 -10.16 10.95
C ILE A 128 7.69 -10.30 9.51
N GLY A 129 7.70 -11.53 8.99
CA GLY A 129 8.06 -11.82 7.61
C GLY A 129 7.15 -11.10 6.61
N ASN A 130 5.84 -11.03 6.85
CA ASN A 130 4.89 -10.35 5.98
C ASN A 130 5.16 -8.83 5.93
N THR A 131 5.38 -8.21 7.10
CA THR A 131 5.75 -6.79 7.21
C THR A 131 7.07 -6.49 6.51
N GLY A 132 8.11 -7.27 6.83
CA GLY A 132 9.43 -7.10 6.25
C GLY A 132 9.44 -7.33 4.74
N ALA A 133 8.73 -8.36 4.26
CA ALA A 133 8.65 -8.68 2.84
C ALA A 133 7.88 -7.61 2.06
N ASN A 134 6.73 -7.14 2.53
CA ASN A 134 5.97 -6.10 1.83
C ASN A 134 6.80 -4.82 1.71
N LEU A 135 7.40 -4.34 2.80
CA LEU A 135 8.22 -3.13 2.76
C LEU A 135 9.49 -3.33 1.92
N GLY A 136 10.27 -4.37 2.23
CA GLY A 136 11.56 -4.61 1.61
C GLY A 136 11.45 -4.90 0.11
N LEU A 137 10.51 -5.73 -0.31
CA LEU A 137 10.34 -6.07 -1.72
C LEU A 137 9.68 -4.94 -2.52
N ALA A 138 8.79 -4.15 -1.93
CA ALA A 138 8.25 -2.97 -2.60
C ALA A 138 9.35 -1.92 -2.84
N LEU A 139 10.19 -1.65 -1.83
CA LEU A 139 11.35 -0.76 -1.98
C LEU A 139 12.36 -1.28 -2.99
N ALA A 140 12.65 -2.60 -2.99
CA ALA A 140 13.50 -3.22 -3.98
C ALA A 140 12.90 -3.11 -5.40
N GLY A 141 11.59 -3.28 -5.54
CA GLY A 141 10.85 -3.05 -6.79
C GLY A 141 10.99 -1.61 -7.27
N ILE A 142 10.80 -0.62 -6.41
CA ILE A 142 10.99 0.80 -6.75
C ILE A 142 12.44 1.05 -7.19
N GLY A 143 13.44 0.51 -6.49
CA GLY A 143 14.85 0.62 -6.87
C GLY A 143 15.16 -0.03 -8.22
N LEU A 144 14.55 -1.18 -8.50
CA LEU A 144 14.66 -1.83 -9.81
C LEU A 144 14.00 -0.99 -10.92
N ALA A 145 12.83 -0.42 -10.66
CA ALA A 145 12.16 0.47 -11.62
C ALA A 145 13.02 1.70 -11.95
N TRP A 146 13.67 2.28 -10.93
CA TRP A 146 14.63 3.37 -11.14
C TRP A 146 15.82 2.94 -12.00
N LEU A 147 16.43 1.78 -11.72
CA LEU A 147 17.53 1.24 -12.52
C LEU A 147 17.12 1.03 -13.98
N VAL A 148 15.93 0.46 -14.22
CA VAL A 148 15.39 0.25 -15.57
C VAL A 148 15.21 1.58 -16.29
N ALA A 149 14.64 2.59 -15.64
CA ALA A 149 14.46 3.91 -16.23
C ALA A 149 15.78 4.63 -16.49
N ALA A 150 16.77 4.48 -15.60
CA ALA A 150 18.09 5.12 -15.72
C ALA A 150 18.98 4.49 -16.82
N LEU A 151 18.79 3.21 -17.11
CA LEU A 151 19.57 2.47 -18.11
C LEU A 151 18.86 2.34 -19.47
N GLY A 152 17.57 2.68 -19.53
CA GLY A 152 16.80 2.67 -20.77
C GLY A 152 17.26 3.76 -21.75
N PRO A 153 17.16 3.54 -23.07
CA PRO A 153 17.36 4.60 -24.04
C PRO A 153 16.26 5.65 -23.85
N VAL A 154 16.67 6.89 -23.52
CA VAL A 154 15.80 8.07 -23.51
C VAL A 154 15.38 8.41 -24.93
#